data_AF-A0A1J5PWH9-F1
#
_entry.id   AF-A0A1J5PWH9-F1
#
_cell.length_a   1.000
_cell.length_b   1.000
_cell.length_c   1.000
_cell.angle_alpha   90.00
_cell.angle_beta   90.00
_cell.angle_gamma   90.00
#
_symmetry.space_group_name_H-M   'P 1'
#
loop_
_entity.id
_entity.type
_entity.pdbx_description
1 polymer ?
#
loop_
_entity_poly.entity_id
_entity_poly.type
_entity_poly.pdbx_seq_one_letter_code
_entity_poly.pdbx_strand_id
1 'polypeptide(L)'
;MLLATTNPGDVVLDPFFGTGTTGAVAKMLGRDFIGIEREEAYRKVATERIDRVRRFDRSALEVSTSKRAEPRVPFGQVVERGMLRPGEVLTSPRGLTARVRADGTLVGKDVTGSIHQVGAAFEGAPSCNGWTYWHFKRDGQSIPIDILRQQIRAEMEADASGRPH
;
A
#
# COMPACT_ATOMS: atom_id res chain seq x y z
N MET A 1 -4.62 2.83 -18.86
CA MET A 1 -5.79 3.58 -18.35
C MET A 1 -6.71 2.66 -17.54
N LEU A 2 -7.39 1.66 -18.13
CA LEU A 2 -8.33 0.79 -17.41
C LEU A 2 -7.79 0.15 -16.11
N LEU A 3 -6.60 -0.45 -16.14
CA LEU A 3 -5.98 -1.03 -14.93
C LEU A 3 -5.66 -0.01 -13.83
N ALA A 4 -5.43 1.25 -14.18
CA ALA A 4 -4.99 2.28 -13.25
C ALA A 4 -6.15 3.05 -12.61
N THR A 5 -7.34 3.00 -13.21
CA THR A 5 -8.49 3.83 -12.82
C THR A 5 -9.77 3.05 -12.58
N THR A 6 -9.75 1.72 -12.69
CA THR A 6 -10.92 0.85 -12.46
C THR A 6 -10.52 -0.43 -11.75
N ASN A 7 -11.40 -0.94 -10.93
CA ASN A 7 -11.30 -2.25 -10.30
C ASN A 7 -12.01 -3.32 -11.15
N PRO A 8 -11.62 -4.60 -11.04
CA PRO A 8 -12.45 -5.70 -11.55
C PRO A 8 -13.89 -5.59 -11.02
N GLY A 9 -14.88 -5.80 -11.89
CA GLY A 9 -16.30 -5.62 -11.59
C GLY A 9 -16.87 -4.22 -11.85
N ASP A 10 -16.02 -3.20 -12.05
CA ASP A 10 -16.50 -1.87 -12.44
C ASP A 10 -17.11 -1.88 -13.85
N VAL A 11 -18.02 -0.93 -14.12
CA VAL A 11 -18.64 -0.71 -15.44
C VAL A 11 -17.93 0.43 -16.18
N VAL A 12 -17.48 0.18 -17.40
CA VAL A 12 -16.82 1.17 -18.27
C VAL A 12 -17.76 1.64 -19.37
N LEU A 13 -18.08 2.93 -19.41
CA LEU A 13 -18.83 3.55 -20.50
C LEU A 13 -17.89 4.10 -21.57
N ASP A 14 -18.12 3.71 -22.83
CA ASP A 14 -17.46 4.27 -24.00
C ASP A 14 -18.50 4.81 -25.00
N PRO A 15 -18.67 6.14 -25.10
CA PRO A 15 -19.66 6.75 -25.99
C PRO A 15 -19.25 6.76 -27.47
N PHE A 16 -18.01 6.35 -27.80
CA PHE A 16 -17.47 6.32 -29.16
C PHE A 16 -16.79 4.98 -29.42
N PHE A 17 -17.58 3.91 -29.38
CA PHE A 17 -17.09 2.55 -29.21
C PHE A 17 -16.29 2.03 -30.41
N GLY A 18 -16.56 2.52 -31.62
CA GLY A 18 -15.91 2.08 -32.85
C GLY A 18 -16.00 0.55 -32.98
N THR A 19 -14.86 -0.09 -33.21
CA THR A 19 -14.74 -1.55 -33.34
C THR A 19 -14.58 -2.29 -32.00
N GLY A 20 -14.91 -1.64 -30.87
CA GLY A 20 -15.07 -2.29 -29.57
C GLY A 20 -13.76 -2.62 -28.82
N THR A 21 -12.68 -1.86 -29.06
CA THR A 21 -11.41 -2.06 -28.33
C THR A 21 -11.60 -1.92 -26.81
N THR A 22 -12.33 -0.91 -26.37
CA THR A 22 -12.58 -0.66 -24.94
C THR A 22 -13.34 -1.81 -24.29
N GLY A 23 -14.40 -2.32 -24.95
CA GLY A 23 -15.18 -3.45 -24.43
C GLY A 23 -14.41 -4.76 -24.42
N ALA A 24 -13.60 -5.01 -25.46
CA ALA A 24 -12.70 -6.16 -25.50
C ALA A 24 -11.71 -6.16 -24.32
N VAL A 25 -11.05 -5.02 -24.06
CA VAL A 25 -10.10 -4.90 -22.95
C VAL A 25 -10.82 -4.95 -21.60
N ALA A 26 -11.97 -4.30 -21.45
CA ALA A 26 -12.77 -4.34 -20.23
C ALA A 26 -13.19 -5.79 -19.88
N LYS A 27 -13.77 -6.52 -20.85
CA LYS A 27 -14.15 -7.94 -20.70
C LYS A 27 -12.94 -8.80 -20.32
N MET A 28 -11.84 -8.68 -21.05
CA MET A 28 -10.61 -9.44 -20.80
C MET A 28 -10.10 -9.25 -19.37
N LEU A 29 -10.20 -8.02 -18.87
CA LEU A 29 -9.74 -7.62 -17.55
C LEU A 29 -10.78 -7.81 -16.43
N GLY A 30 -11.91 -8.45 -16.70
CA GLY A 30 -12.94 -8.73 -15.69
C GLY A 30 -13.76 -7.49 -15.27
N ARG A 31 -13.91 -6.51 -16.16
CA ARG A 31 -14.82 -5.37 -16.03
C ARG A 31 -16.04 -5.58 -16.93
N ASP A 32 -17.16 -4.97 -16.57
CA ASP A 32 -18.31 -4.84 -17.44
C ASP A 32 -18.18 -3.54 -18.27
N PHE A 33 -18.92 -3.41 -19.36
CA PHE A 33 -18.82 -2.25 -20.24
C PHE A 33 -20.14 -1.92 -20.94
N ILE A 34 -20.30 -0.66 -21.33
CA ILE A 34 -21.37 -0.15 -22.17
C ILE A 34 -20.71 0.61 -23.32
N GLY A 35 -20.92 0.14 -24.55
CA GLY A 35 -20.38 0.77 -25.76
C GLY A 35 -21.50 1.38 -26.61
N ILE A 36 -21.34 2.63 -27.04
CA ILE A 36 -22.28 3.31 -27.94
C ILE A 36 -21.58 3.54 -29.29
N GLU A 37 -22.20 3.07 -30.38
CA GLU A 37 -21.72 3.25 -31.75
C GLU A 37 -22.88 3.40 -32.74
N ARG A 38 -22.79 4.43 -33.58
CA ARG A 38 -23.81 4.77 -34.57
C ARG A 38 -23.69 3.94 -35.86
N GLU A 39 -22.48 3.59 -36.27
CA GLU A 39 -22.20 2.90 -37.53
C GLU A 39 -22.44 1.39 -37.39
N GLU A 40 -23.39 0.84 -38.15
CA GLU A 40 -23.77 -0.57 -38.06
C GLU A 40 -22.62 -1.53 -38.38
N ALA A 41 -21.79 -1.19 -39.37
CA ALA A 41 -20.63 -1.99 -39.75
C ALA A 41 -19.64 -2.15 -38.58
N TYR A 42 -19.41 -1.08 -37.81
CA TYR A 42 -18.53 -1.12 -36.65
C TYR A 42 -19.14 -1.89 -35.48
N ARG A 43 -20.47 -1.79 -35.27
CA ARG A 43 -21.17 -2.63 -34.28
C ARG A 43 -20.99 -4.11 -34.54
N LYS A 44 -21.13 -4.57 -35.79
CA LYS A 44 -20.95 -5.98 -36.16
C LYS A 44 -19.53 -6.47 -35.83
N VAL A 45 -18.53 -5.70 -36.25
CA VAL A 45 -17.12 -6.01 -35.96
C VAL A 45 -16.84 -6.02 -34.45
N ALA A 46 -17.39 -5.06 -33.71
CA ALA A 46 -17.23 -4.97 -32.26
C ALA A 46 -17.82 -6.20 -31.55
N THR A 47 -19.05 -6.61 -31.90
CA THR A 47 -19.70 -7.80 -31.33
C THR A 47 -18.88 -9.07 -31.58
N GLU A 48 -18.49 -9.34 -32.84
CA GLU A 48 -17.69 -10.51 -33.17
C GLU A 48 -16.35 -10.54 -32.42
N ARG A 49 -15.70 -9.38 -32.28
CA ARG A 49 -14.45 -9.26 -31.53
C ARG A 49 -14.66 -9.59 -30.06
N ILE A 50 -15.68 -9.01 -29.43
CA ILE A 50 -15.96 -9.17 -28.00
C ILE A 50 -16.35 -10.61 -27.68
N ASP A 51 -17.12 -11.27 -28.54
CA ASP A 51 -17.53 -12.67 -28.35
C ASP A 51 -16.32 -13.62 -28.29
N ARG A 52 -15.27 -13.32 -29.07
CA ARG A 52 -14.02 -14.09 -29.07
C ARG A 52 -13.12 -13.81 -27.87
N VAL A 53 -13.35 -12.72 -27.13
CA VAL A 53 -12.54 -12.39 -25.94
C VAL A 53 -12.94 -13.27 -24.77
N ARG A 54 -11.95 -13.97 -24.21
CA ARG A 54 -12.07 -14.67 -22.94
C ARG A 54 -11.61 -13.75 -21.80
N ARG A 55 -12.30 -13.85 -20.66
CA ARG A 55 -11.86 -13.19 -19.42
C ARG A 55 -10.57 -13.86 -18.97
N PHE A 56 -9.61 -13.08 -18.48
CA PHE A 56 -8.47 -13.66 -17.77
C PHE A 56 -8.92 -14.31 -16.46
N ASP A 57 -8.21 -15.36 -16.06
CA ASP A 57 -8.40 -15.98 -14.77
C ASP A 57 -8.18 -14.97 -13.64
N ARG A 58 -9.00 -15.09 -12.59
CA ARG A 58 -9.03 -14.15 -11.47
C ARG A 58 -7.65 -13.98 -10.81
N SER A 59 -6.88 -15.06 -10.75
CA SER A 59 -5.50 -15.07 -10.23
C SER A 59 -4.51 -14.25 -11.06
N ALA A 60 -4.74 -14.11 -12.38
CA ALA A 60 -3.92 -13.27 -13.24
C ALA A 60 -4.30 -11.77 -13.17
N LEU A 61 -5.46 -11.46 -12.59
CA LEU A 61 -5.97 -10.10 -12.40
C LEU A 61 -5.72 -9.55 -10.99
N GLU A 62 -5.20 -10.38 -10.08
CA GLU A 62 -4.71 -9.96 -8.77
C GLU A 62 -3.46 -9.09 -8.97
N VAL A 63 -3.69 -7.78 -9.08
CA VAL A 63 -2.63 -6.79 -8.99
C VAL A 63 -2.07 -6.89 -7.57
N SER A 64 -0.75 -6.96 -7.42
CA SER A 64 -0.12 -6.85 -6.11
C SER A 64 -0.63 -5.58 -5.45
N THR A 65 -1.45 -5.74 -4.41
CA THR A 65 -2.04 -4.61 -3.70
C THR A 65 -0.90 -3.68 -3.30
N SER A 66 -0.94 -2.44 -3.77
CA SER A 66 0.09 -1.48 -3.42
C SER A 66 0.24 -1.44 -1.89
N LYS A 67 1.47 -1.33 -1.37
CA LYS A 67 1.78 -1.18 0.08
C LYS A 67 0.99 -0.05 0.79
N ARG A 68 0.27 0.77 0.00
CA ARG A 68 -0.59 1.88 0.44
C ARG A 68 -1.97 1.42 0.94
N ALA A 69 -2.42 0.22 0.59
CA ALA A 69 -3.70 -0.35 1.04
C ALA A 69 -3.59 -1.11 2.37
N GLU A 70 -2.37 -1.31 2.89
CA GLU A 70 -2.15 -1.97 4.18
C GLU A 70 -2.70 -1.15 5.35
N PRO A 71 -3.23 -1.79 6.40
CA PRO A 71 -3.69 -1.10 7.60
C PRO A 71 -2.63 -0.13 8.14
N ARG A 72 -3.07 1.09 8.45
CA ARG A 72 -2.20 2.14 9.00
C ARG A 72 -1.90 1.82 10.46
N VAL A 73 -0.62 1.61 10.76
CA VAL A 73 -0.11 1.38 12.12
C VAL A 73 0.65 2.64 12.57
N PRO A 74 0.15 3.39 13.55
CA PRO A 74 0.89 4.49 14.17
C PRO A 74 2.07 3.99 14.99
N PHE A 75 3.15 4.78 15.10
CA PHE A 75 4.29 4.40 15.96
C PHE A 75 3.92 4.29 17.44
N GLY A 76 2.97 5.10 17.92
CA GLY A 76 2.45 4.98 19.29
C GLY A 76 1.93 3.58 19.62
N GLN A 77 1.31 2.89 18.65
CA GLN A 77 0.82 1.52 18.84
C GLN A 77 1.94 0.51 19.12
N VAL A 78 3.14 0.73 18.57
CA VAL A 78 4.33 -0.08 18.87
C VAL A 78 4.75 0.08 20.33
N VAL A 79 4.64 1.30 20.86
CA VAL A 79 4.97 1.63 22.25
C VAL A 79 3.90 1.10 23.21
N GLU A 80 2.62 1.30 22.89
CA GLU A 80 1.47 0.83 23.66
C GLU A 80 1.45 -0.70 23.80
N ARG A 81 1.83 -1.43 22.73
CA ARG A 81 1.97 -2.90 22.76
C ARG A 81 3.23 -3.38 23.48
N GLY A 82 4.07 -2.48 23.99
CA GLY A 82 5.30 -2.82 24.72
C GLY A 82 6.41 -3.40 23.84
N MET A 83 6.29 -3.29 22.52
CA MET A 83 7.31 -3.79 21.57
C MET A 83 8.57 -2.91 21.57
N LEU A 84 8.39 -1.62 21.89
CA LEU A 84 9.46 -0.69 22.29
C LEU A 84 9.05 -0.01 23.58
N ARG A 85 9.96 0.10 24.54
CA ARG A 85 9.68 0.77 25.82
C ARG A 85 10.02 2.26 25.76
N PRO A 86 9.26 3.12 26.47
CA PRO A 86 9.69 4.49 26.70
C PRO A 86 11.07 4.51 27.35
N GLY A 87 11.96 5.37 26.82
CA GLY A 87 13.36 5.44 27.24
C GLY A 87 14.32 4.65 26.35
N GLU A 88 13.84 3.72 25.52
CA GLU A 88 14.69 3.02 24.55
C GLU A 88 15.30 3.99 23.53
N VAL A 89 16.51 3.66 23.08
CA VAL A 89 17.28 4.47 22.14
C VAL A 89 17.22 3.85 20.75
N LEU A 90 16.68 4.62 19.81
CA LEU A 90 16.74 4.33 18.39
C LEU A 90 17.99 4.99 17.78
N THR A 91 18.58 4.32 16.80
CA THR A 91 19.81 4.73 16.13
C THR A 91 19.55 4.88 14.63
N SER A 92 20.11 5.93 14.01
CA SER A 92 20.06 6.15 12.57
C SER A 92 21.21 5.43 11.84
N PRO A 93 21.19 5.36 10.49
CA PRO A 93 22.29 4.79 9.72
C PRO A 93 23.63 5.54 9.92
N ARG A 94 23.57 6.82 10.31
CA ARG A 94 24.74 7.67 10.61
C ARG A 94 25.17 7.61 12.08
N GLY A 95 24.55 6.74 12.89
CA GLY A 95 24.86 6.60 14.31
C GLY A 95 24.26 7.68 15.21
N LEU A 96 23.37 8.54 14.70
CA LEU A 96 22.65 9.51 15.51
C LEU A 96 21.57 8.81 16.33
N THR A 97 21.32 9.30 17.53
CA THR A 97 20.41 8.63 18.48
C THR A 97 19.21 9.50 18.84
N ALA A 98 18.06 8.85 19.05
CA ALA A 98 16.84 9.46 19.55
C ALA A 98 16.17 8.54 20.56
N ARG A 99 15.57 9.11 21.60
CA ARG A 99 14.91 8.37 22.69
C ARG A 99 13.40 8.29 22.49
N VAL A 100 12.82 7.11 22.69
CA VAL A 100 11.37 6.88 22.61
C VAL A 100 10.66 7.48 23.81
N ARG A 101 9.55 8.21 23.60
CA ARG A 101 8.64 8.69 24.64
C ARG A 101 7.40 7.81 24.75
N ALA A 102 6.72 7.92 25.89
CA ALA A 102 5.49 7.18 26.19
C ALA A 102 4.31 7.51 25.25
N ASP A 103 4.30 8.72 24.68
CA ASP A 103 3.29 9.19 23.73
C ASP A 103 3.56 8.78 22.27
N GLY A 104 4.58 7.95 22.01
CA GLY A 104 4.96 7.57 20.65
C GLY A 104 5.69 8.67 19.87
N THR A 105 6.27 9.65 20.56
CA THR A 105 7.21 10.60 19.94
C THR A 105 8.66 10.21 20.20
N LEU A 106 9.59 10.81 19.45
CA LEU A 106 11.02 10.70 19.67
C LEU A 106 11.59 12.03 20.18
N VAL A 107 12.61 11.94 21.03
CA VAL A 107 13.46 13.05 21.45
C VAL A 107 14.86 12.83 20.92
N GLY A 108 15.24 13.65 19.94
CA GLY A 108 16.63 13.80 19.49
C GLY A 108 17.37 14.87 20.30
N LYS A 109 18.59 15.20 19.89
CA LYS A 109 19.45 16.18 20.56
C LYS A 109 18.76 17.56 20.73
N ASP A 110 18.22 18.10 19.64
CA ASP A 110 17.64 19.45 19.59
C ASP A 110 16.24 19.47 18.94
N VAL A 111 15.61 18.30 18.80
CA VAL A 111 14.32 18.15 18.12
C VAL A 111 13.46 17.10 18.83
N THR A 112 12.17 17.38 18.95
CA THR A 112 11.16 16.43 19.45
C THR A 112 10.01 16.38 18.46
N GLY A 113 9.52 15.17 18.17
CA GLY A 113 8.39 15.00 17.26
C GLY A 113 8.18 13.55 16.88
N SER A 114 7.42 13.31 15.82
CA SER A 114 7.24 11.97 15.27
C SER A 114 8.55 11.37 14.77
N ILE A 115 8.57 10.04 14.57
CA ILE A 115 9.70 9.30 13.98
C ILE A 115 10.15 9.89 12.63
N HIS A 116 9.22 10.49 11.88
CA HIS A 116 9.48 11.12 10.59
C HIS A 116 10.10 12.50 10.74
N GLN A 117 9.55 13.34 11.62
CA GLN A 117 10.03 14.71 11.85
C GLN A 117 11.45 14.71 12.43
N VAL A 118 11.72 13.87 13.43
CA VAL A 118 13.05 13.76 14.04
C VAL A 118 14.06 13.21 13.03
N GLY A 119 13.68 12.19 12.26
CA GLY A 119 14.55 11.66 11.20
C GLY A 119 14.84 12.68 10.09
N ALA A 120 13.85 13.47 9.68
CA ALA A 120 14.01 14.51 8.66
C ALA A 120 14.93 15.62 9.15
N ALA A 121 14.77 16.06 10.40
CA ALA A 121 15.64 17.06 11.03
C ALA A 121 17.10 16.57 11.11
N PHE A 122 17.34 15.30 11.43
CA PHE A 122 18.69 14.73 11.51
C PHE A 122 19.35 14.56 10.13
N GLU A 123 18.57 14.32 9.09
CA GLU A 123 19.09 14.24 7.71
C GLU A 123 19.20 15.61 7.02
N GLY A 124 18.65 16.68 7.62
CA GLY A 124 18.52 17.97 6.94
C GLY A 124 17.63 17.91 5.70
N ALA A 125 16.68 16.97 5.68
CA ALA A 125 15.83 16.67 4.53
C ALA A 125 14.39 17.18 4.75
N PRO A 126 13.64 17.49 3.68
CA PRO A 126 12.24 17.93 3.80
C PRO A 126 11.32 16.82 4.34
N SER A 127 11.71 15.56 4.22
CA SER A 127 10.97 14.41 4.74
C SER A 127 11.88 13.23 5.01
N CYS A 128 11.44 12.31 5.86
CA CYS A 128 12.14 11.07 6.17
C CYS A 128 11.14 9.94 6.46
N ASN A 129 11.40 8.75 5.92
CA ASN A 129 10.65 7.55 6.32
C ASN A 129 11.23 6.98 7.62
N GLY A 130 10.69 7.43 8.76
CA GLY A 130 11.13 7.02 10.09
C GLY A 130 11.12 5.51 10.32
N TRP A 131 10.23 4.75 9.67
CA TRP A 131 10.11 3.31 9.86
C TRP A 131 11.36 2.53 9.41
N THR A 132 11.92 2.93 8.27
CA THR A 132 13.14 2.31 7.72
C THR A 132 14.42 3.00 8.17
N TYR A 133 14.30 4.24 8.66
CA TYR A 133 15.42 5.04 9.12
C TYR A 133 15.90 4.62 10.51
N TRP A 134 14.97 4.46 11.45
CA TRP A 134 15.30 4.18 12.84
C TRP A 134 15.49 2.69 13.08
N HIS A 135 16.54 2.38 13.83
CA HIS A 135 16.85 1.02 14.24
C HIS A 135 16.93 0.92 15.76
N PHE A 136 16.38 -0.15 16.33
CA PHE A 136 16.59 -0.51 17.73
C PHE A 136 17.65 -1.62 17.80
N LYS A 137 18.27 -1.77 18.98
CA LYS A 137 19.25 -2.84 19.21
C LYS A 137 18.59 -4.01 19.93
N ARG A 138 18.73 -5.22 19.38
CA ARG A 138 18.37 -6.48 20.04
C ARG A 138 19.45 -7.51 19.78
N ASP A 139 19.94 -8.16 20.84
CA ASP A 139 20.99 -9.18 20.76
C ASP A 139 22.25 -8.73 19.98
N GLY A 140 22.62 -7.46 20.15
CA GLY A 140 23.75 -6.84 19.46
C GLY A 140 23.49 -6.46 18.00
N GLN A 141 22.33 -6.82 17.43
CA GLN A 141 21.96 -6.51 16.06
C GLN A 141 21.14 -5.21 15.98
N SER A 142 21.38 -4.45 14.91
CA SER A 142 20.62 -3.23 14.59
C SER A 142 19.44 -3.59 13.69
N ILE A 143 18.23 -3.45 14.19
CA ILE A 143 17.00 -3.91 13.53
C ILE A 143 16.10 -2.70 13.21
N PRO A 144 15.64 -2.53 11.95
CA PRO A 144 14.72 -1.46 11.61
C PRO A 144 13.40 -1.57 12.39
N ILE A 145 12.87 -0.44 12.88
CA ILE A 145 11.58 -0.45 13.57
C ILE A 145 10.41 -0.85 12.66
N ASP A 146 10.59 -0.83 11.33
CA ASP A 146 9.61 -1.32 10.36
C ASP A 146 9.17 -2.77 10.62
N ILE A 147 10.07 -3.62 11.13
CA ILE A 147 9.73 -5.02 11.45
C ILE A 147 8.59 -5.09 12.48
N LEU A 148 8.59 -4.19 13.46
CA LEU A 148 7.56 -4.14 14.49
C LEU A 148 6.20 -3.72 13.89
N ARG A 149 6.23 -2.82 12.91
CA ARG A 149 5.03 -2.45 12.14
C ARG A 149 4.47 -3.62 11.35
N GLN A 150 5.33 -4.40 10.70
CA GLN A 150 4.90 -5.56 9.93
C GLN A 150 4.32 -6.65 10.82
N GLN A 151 4.90 -6.87 12.01
CA GLN A 151 4.35 -7.79 12.98
C GLN A 151 2.92 -7.39 13.41
N ILE A 152 2.69 -6.12 13.74
CA ILE A 152 1.34 -5.63 14.08
C ILE A 152 0.37 -5.86 12.93
N ARG A 153 0.78 -5.62 11.67
CA ARG A 153 -0.07 -5.85 10.51
C ARG A 153 -0.42 -7.32 10.31
N ALA A 154 0.56 -8.21 10.47
CA ALA A 154 0.34 -9.65 10.38
C ALA A 154 -0.66 -10.13 11.45
N GLU A 155 -0.58 -9.58 12.68
CA GLU A 155 -1.54 -9.85 13.74
C GLU A 155 -2.95 -9.32 13.39
N MET A 156 -3.05 -8.10 12.85
CA MET A 156 -4.34 -7.54 12.40
C MET A 156 -4.99 -8.36 11.26
N GLU A 157 -4.18 -8.91 10.35
CA GLU A 157 -4.66 -9.80 9.29
C GLU A 157 -5.10 -11.18 9.84
N ALA A 158 -4.39 -11.71 10.82
CA ALA A 158 -4.76 -12.95 11.51
C ALA A 158 -6.11 -12.79 12.25
N ASP A 159 -6.29 -11.68 12.98
CA ASP A 159 -7.53 -11.36 13.67
C ASP A 159 -8.70 -11.18 12.68
N ALA A 160 -8.46 -10.52 11.54
CA ALA A 160 -9.47 -10.32 10.50
C ALA A 160 -9.86 -11.63 9.77
N SER A 161 -8.98 -12.63 9.76
CA SER A 161 -9.21 -13.92 9.11
C SER A 161 -9.72 -15.02 10.06
N GLY A 162 -9.89 -14.74 11.36
CA GLY A 162 -10.57 -15.61 12.32
C GLY A 162 -9.85 -16.92 12.64
N ARG A 163 -8.51 -16.99 12.48
CA ARG A 163 -7.74 -18.19 12.85
C ARG A 163 -7.26 -18.07 14.31
N PRO A 164 -7.62 -19.00 15.23
CA PRO A 164 -7.12 -18.97 16.60
C PRO A 164 -5.63 -19.35 16.67
N HIS A 165 -4.94 -18.77 17.65
CA HIS A 165 -3.53 -19.01 18.01
C HIS A 165 -3.24 -20.43 18.49
#